data_AF-A0A1G9YPM1-F1
#
_entry.id   AF-A0A1G9YPM1-F1
#
_cell.length_a   1.000
_cell.length_b   1.000
_cell.length_c   1.000
_cell.angle_alpha   90.00
_cell.angle_beta   90.00
_cell.angle_gamma   90.00
#
_symmetry.space_group_name_H-M   'P 1'
#
loop_
_entity.id
_entity.type
_entity.pdbx_description
1 polymer ?
#
loop_
_entity_poly.entity_id
_entity_poly.type
_entity_poly.pdbx_seq_one_letter_code
_entity_poly.pdbx_strand_id
1 'polypeptide(L)'
;MAWVKRLLVLCVILMAGLAGWLWLTMLSPWFYERPDDLAAIEQRTHHVFVYGTLRYAPVRWVVMGGSGNPRDATLTGYRRNGLDLSPAPEHQVEGLLLRVSADQLARLDRYERLGIRYERVKKQLADGTRVWVYQRLPNAQAMRTSLPAGHIALVP
;
A
#
# COMPACT_ATOMS: atom_id res chain seq x y z
N MET A 1 33.86 10.32 26.24
CA MET A 1 32.62 11.14 26.14
C MET A 1 32.42 11.82 24.78
N ALA A 2 33.41 12.54 24.22
CA ALA A 2 33.24 13.23 22.93
C ALA A 2 32.97 12.28 21.74
N TRP A 3 33.60 11.10 21.71
CA TRP A 3 33.38 10.09 20.67
C TRP A 3 31.97 9.48 20.69
N VAL A 4 31.42 9.24 21.89
CA VAL A 4 30.03 8.79 22.04
C VAL A 4 29.06 9.86 21.55
N LYS A 5 29.29 11.14 21.87
CA LYS A 5 28.48 12.25 21.36
C LYS A 5 28.53 12.35 19.83
N ARG A 6 29.72 12.21 19.23
CA ARG A 6 29.90 12.20 17.77
C ARG A 6 29.21 11.02 17.10
N LEU A 7 29.29 9.83 17.69
CA LEU A 7 28.60 8.64 17.19
C LEU A 7 27.07 8.81 17.25
N LEU A 8 26.54 9.35 18.36
CA LEU A 8 25.11 9.64 18.49
C LEU A 8 24.65 10.66 17.45
N VAL A 9 25.40 11.74 17.23
CA VAL A 9 25.09 12.73 16.20
C VAL A 9 25.10 12.10 14.81
N LEU A 10 26.09 11.25 14.50
CA LEU A 10 26.15 10.54 13.22
C LEU A 10 24.91 9.63 13.04
N CYS A 11 24.53 8.87 14.06
CA CYS A 11 23.32 8.03 14.01
C CYS A 11 22.06 8.86 13.75
N VAL A 12 21.91 10.03 14.40
CA VAL A 12 20.78 10.92 14.16
C VAL A 12 20.76 11.46 12.73
N ILE A 13 21.93 11.86 12.19
CA ILE A 13 22.05 12.33 10.80
C ILE A 13 21.67 11.21 9.82
N LEU A 14 22.18 9.99 10.04
CA LEU A 14 21.85 8.84 9.19
C LEU A 14 20.36 8.49 9.24
N MET A 15 19.76 8.51 10.43
CA MET A 15 18.32 8.30 10.58
C MET A 15 17.50 9.39 9.89
N ALA A 16 17.88 10.66 10.04
CA ALA A 16 17.21 11.77 9.39
C ALA A 16 17.34 11.69 7.85
N GLY A 17 18.52 11.32 7.36
CA GLY A 17 18.77 11.08 5.93
C GLY A 17 17.91 9.95 5.39
N LEU A 18 17.83 8.81 6.09
CA LEU A 18 16.97 7.68 5.71
C LEU A 18 15.49 8.05 5.73
N ALA A 19 15.03 8.76 6.77
CA ALA A 19 13.66 9.23 6.87
C ALA A 19 13.30 10.20 5.74
N GLY A 20 14.20 11.15 5.44
CA GLY A 20 14.06 12.09 4.33
C GLY A 20 14.01 11.38 2.98
N TRP A 21 14.87 10.39 2.76
CA TRP A 21 14.87 9.55 1.55
C TRP A 21 13.57 8.75 1.40
N LEU A 22 13.09 8.10 2.46
CA LEU A 22 11.82 7.36 2.44
C LEU A 22 10.64 8.29 2.16
N TRP A 23 10.59 9.46 2.80
CA TRP A 23 9.58 10.47 2.51
C TRP A 23 9.63 10.90 1.04
N LEU A 24 10.83 11.21 0.53
CA LEU A 24 11.04 11.66 -0.83
C LEU A 24 10.58 10.61 -1.86
N THR A 25 10.87 9.33 -1.62
CA THR A 25 10.61 8.26 -2.58
C THR A 25 9.20 7.67 -2.49
N MET A 26 8.56 7.71 -1.32
CA MET A 26 7.28 7.03 -1.10
C MET A 26 6.08 7.97 -0.87
N LEU A 27 6.30 9.20 -0.37
CA LEU A 27 5.21 10.12 0.00
C LEU A 27 5.25 11.45 -0.77
N SER A 28 6.42 11.81 -1.30
CA SER A 28 6.62 13.07 -2.02
C SER A 28 5.67 13.22 -3.21
N PRO A 29 5.09 14.42 -3.39
CA PRO A 29 4.29 14.73 -4.58
C PRO A 29 5.09 14.76 -5.88
N TRP A 30 6.43 14.82 -5.82
CA TRP A 30 7.25 15.06 -7.01
C TRP A 30 7.60 13.81 -7.82
N PHE A 31 7.54 12.61 -7.22
CA PHE A 31 8.00 11.37 -7.86
C PHE A 31 6.87 10.43 -8.26
N TYR A 32 5.61 10.87 -8.09
CA TYR A 32 4.44 10.14 -8.53
C TYR A 32 3.46 11.10 -9.18
N GLU A 33 3.31 10.95 -10.49
CA GLU A 33 2.23 11.53 -11.26
C GLU A 33 1.10 10.49 -11.34
N ARG A 34 -0.09 10.90 -10.93
CA ARG A 34 -1.29 10.06 -11.05
C ARG A 34 -1.64 9.99 -12.54
N PRO A 35 -1.77 8.78 -13.12
CA PRO A 35 -2.23 8.64 -14.51
C PRO A 35 -3.57 9.36 -14.75
N ASP A 36 -3.67 10.10 -15.86
CA ASP A 36 -4.83 10.95 -16.21
C ASP A 36 -6.09 10.15 -16.57
N ASP A 37 -5.93 8.87 -16.88
CA ASP A 37 -7.01 7.92 -17.19
C ASP A 37 -7.78 7.46 -15.94
N LEU A 38 -7.26 7.74 -14.74
CA LEU A 38 -7.91 7.36 -13.49
C LEU A 38 -9.04 8.33 -13.12
N ALA A 39 -10.22 7.76 -12.85
CA ALA A 39 -11.38 8.52 -12.40
C ALA A 39 -11.06 9.47 -11.23
N ALA A 40 -11.61 10.69 -11.29
CA ALA A 40 -11.42 11.71 -10.26
C ALA A 40 -11.90 11.21 -8.87
N ILE A 41 -11.23 11.68 -7.82
CA ILE A 41 -11.66 11.40 -6.44
C ILE A 41 -12.83 12.34 -6.10
N GLU A 42 -13.98 11.77 -5.79
CA GLU A 42 -15.13 12.53 -5.29
C GLU A 42 -14.81 13.19 -3.93
N GLN A 43 -15.27 14.43 -3.71
CA GLN A 43 -15.06 15.18 -2.46
C GLN A 43 -16.02 14.71 -1.35
N ARG A 44 -15.83 13.46 -0.90
CA ARG A 44 -16.61 12.84 0.18
C ARG A 44 -15.73 11.93 1.04
N THR A 45 -16.31 11.41 2.12
CA THR A 45 -15.70 10.32 2.87
C THR A 45 -15.74 9.03 2.05
N HIS A 46 -14.60 8.37 1.93
CA HIS A 46 -14.45 7.09 1.26
C HIS A 46 -14.16 5.99 2.26
N HIS A 47 -14.66 4.80 1.96
CA HIS A 47 -14.41 3.58 2.72
C HIS A 47 -13.35 2.75 2.00
N VAL A 48 -12.23 2.50 2.66
CA VAL A 48 -11.09 1.75 2.10
C VAL A 48 -10.81 0.55 2.98
N PHE A 49 -10.81 -0.64 2.40
CA PHE A 49 -10.43 -1.86 3.10
C PHE A 49 -8.95 -2.16 2.89
N VAL A 50 -8.23 -2.33 4.00
CA VAL A 50 -6.79 -2.59 4.01
C VAL A 50 -6.47 -3.91 4.69
N TYR A 51 -5.61 -4.71 4.06
CA TYR A 51 -5.23 -6.05 4.54
C TYR A 51 -3.71 -6.24 4.68
N GLY A 52 -2.92 -5.20 4.37
CA GLY A 52 -1.46 -5.20 4.38
C GLY A 52 -0.83 -4.22 5.38
N THR A 53 0.21 -3.50 4.96
CA THR A 53 1.01 -2.59 5.82
C THR A 53 0.19 -1.44 6.39
N LEU A 54 -0.86 -1.00 5.71
CA LEU A 54 -1.80 0.02 6.21
C LEU A 54 -2.62 -0.44 7.43
N ARG A 55 -2.52 -1.71 7.84
CA ARG A 55 -3.06 -2.19 9.13
C ARG A 55 -2.31 -1.62 10.34
N TYR A 56 -1.06 -1.16 10.17
CA TYR A 56 -0.26 -0.58 11.24
C TYR A 56 -0.53 0.93 11.40
N ALA A 57 -0.88 1.36 12.61
CA ALA A 57 -1.20 2.76 12.90
C ALA A 57 -0.09 3.76 12.56
N PRO A 58 1.22 3.47 12.81
CA PRO A 58 2.29 4.39 12.42
C PRO A 58 2.36 4.62 10.91
N VAL A 59 2.15 3.56 10.11
CA VAL A 59 2.14 3.67 8.64
C VAL A 59 0.99 4.56 8.19
N ARG A 60 -0.21 4.38 8.77
CA ARG A 60 -1.37 5.24 8.47
C ARG A 60 -1.10 6.71 8.79
N TRP A 61 -0.48 6.98 9.92
CA TRP A 61 -0.10 8.34 10.32
C TRP A 61 0.89 8.98 9.36
N VAL A 62 1.93 8.25 8.97
CA VAL A 62 2.93 8.74 8.02
C VAL A 62 2.28 9.02 6.65
N VAL A 63 1.47 8.08 6.14
CA VAL A 63 0.88 8.16 4.78
C VAL A 63 -0.26 9.17 4.70
N MET A 64 -1.24 9.07 5.59
CA MET A 64 -2.49 9.84 5.52
C MET A 64 -2.51 11.06 6.45
N GLY A 65 -1.52 11.22 7.33
CA GLY A 65 -1.57 12.24 8.38
C GLY A 65 -2.58 11.93 9.50
N GLY A 66 -3.03 10.67 9.62
CA GLY A 66 -4.00 10.26 10.63
C GLY A 66 -4.31 8.77 10.62
N SER A 67 -5.15 8.31 11.56
CA SER A 67 -5.45 6.88 11.71
C SER A 67 -6.56 6.36 10.79
N GLY A 68 -7.44 7.23 10.28
CA GLY A 68 -8.58 6.85 9.43
C GLY A 68 -9.71 6.12 10.17
N ASN A 69 -9.79 6.23 11.50
CA ASN A 69 -10.80 5.58 12.35
C ASN A 69 -11.01 4.09 12.00
N PRO A 70 -9.96 3.26 12.15
CA PRO A 70 -9.97 1.88 11.70
C PRO A 70 -11.03 1.08 12.45
N ARG A 71 -11.77 0.25 11.72
CA ARG A 71 -12.67 -0.76 12.27
C ARG A 71 -12.29 -2.12 11.69
N ASP A 72 -12.39 -3.17 12.49
CA ASP A 72 -12.19 -4.52 11.97
C ASP A 72 -13.26 -4.83 10.93
N ALA A 73 -12.82 -5.46 9.83
CA ALA A 73 -13.68 -5.80 8.73
C ALA A 73 -13.18 -7.08 8.05
N THR A 74 -14.11 -7.78 7.40
CA THR A 74 -13.83 -9.04 6.72
C THR A 74 -14.31 -8.99 5.28
N LEU A 75 -13.42 -9.33 4.35
CA LEU A 75 -13.70 -9.45 2.93
C LEU A 75 -13.93 -10.93 2.58
N THR A 76 -15.14 -11.29 2.18
CA THR A 76 -15.54 -12.67 1.84
C THR A 76 -15.36 -12.98 0.36
N GLY A 77 -15.11 -14.23 0.02
CA GLY A 77 -14.95 -14.69 -1.36
C GLY A 77 -13.57 -14.42 -1.95
N TYR A 78 -12.58 -14.10 -1.10
CA TYR A 78 -11.21 -13.83 -1.49
C TYR A 78 -10.23 -14.53 -0.55
N ARG A 79 -9.06 -14.85 -1.09
CA ARG A 79 -7.90 -15.32 -0.33
C ARG A 79 -6.76 -14.34 -0.53
N ARG A 80 -6.04 -14.05 0.56
CA ARG A 80 -4.81 -13.27 0.52
C ARG A 80 -3.64 -14.17 0.09
N ASN A 81 -2.97 -13.79 -1.00
CA ASN A 81 -1.78 -14.45 -1.52
C ASN A 81 -0.60 -13.46 -1.45
N GLY A 82 0.05 -13.40 -0.29
CA GLY A 82 1.13 -12.46 -0.03
C GLY A 82 0.68 -11.00 0.01
N LEU A 83 1.03 -10.23 -1.04
CA LEU A 83 0.68 -8.82 -1.22
C LEU A 83 -0.55 -8.60 -2.11
N ASP A 84 -1.26 -9.68 -2.46
CA ASP A 84 -2.37 -9.65 -3.41
C ASP A 84 -3.60 -10.43 -2.93
N LEU A 85 -4.71 -10.26 -3.64
CA LEU A 85 -5.98 -10.95 -3.43
C LEU A 85 -6.34 -11.78 -4.66
N SER A 86 -6.72 -13.03 -4.44
CA SER A 86 -7.27 -13.89 -5.48
C SER A 86 -8.69 -14.33 -5.11
N PRO A 87 -9.61 -14.48 -6.09
CA PRO A 87 -10.94 -15.00 -5.84
C PRO A 87 -10.88 -16.39 -5.21
N ALA A 88 -11.63 -16.60 -4.12
CA ALA A 88 -11.72 -17.85 -3.40
C ALA A 88 -13.04 -17.87 -2.61
N PRO A 89 -14.15 -18.41 -3.18
CA PRO A 89 -15.51 -18.24 -2.66
C PRO A 89 -15.68 -18.61 -1.18
N GLU A 90 -14.98 -19.65 -0.72
CA GLU A 90 -15.09 -20.15 0.66
C GLU A 90 -14.09 -19.52 1.63
N HIS A 91 -13.29 -18.56 1.17
CA HIS A 91 -12.28 -17.89 1.99
C HIS A 91 -12.68 -16.47 2.38
N GLN A 92 -12.08 -16.02 3.47
CA GLN A 92 -12.25 -14.68 4.00
C GLN A 92 -10.89 -14.07 4.31
N VAL A 93 -10.81 -12.75 4.16
CA VAL A 93 -9.61 -11.97 4.48
C VAL A 93 -9.97 -10.96 5.57
N GLU A 94 -9.31 -11.07 6.71
CA GLU A 94 -9.40 -10.11 7.79
C GLU A 94 -8.53 -8.87 7.51
N GLY A 95 -9.10 -7.70 7.76
CA GLY A 95 -8.44 -6.43 7.56
C GLY A 95 -9.09 -5.32 8.37
N LEU A 96 -8.80 -4.09 7.97
CA LEU A 96 -9.40 -2.90 8.57
C LEU A 96 -10.17 -2.13 7.51
N LEU A 97 -11.35 -1.65 7.90
CA LEU A 97 -12.08 -0.61 7.19
C LEU A 97 -11.62 0.76 7.69
N LEU A 98 -11.10 1.57 6.77
CA LEU A 98 -10.72 2.95 7.02
C LEU A 98 -11.76 3.90 6.43
N ARG A 99 -12.03 4.98 7.15
CA ARG A 99 -12.78 6.14 6.66
C ARG A 99 -11.78 7.24 6.35
N VAL A 100 -11.70 7.63 5.08
CA VAL A 100 -10.70 8.57 4.60
C VAL A 100 -11.35 9.72 3.84
N SER A 101 -10.81 10.93 3.98
CA SER A 101 -11.16 12.07 3.14
C SER A 101 -10.64 11.89 1.70
N ALA A 102 -11.06 12.76 0.79
CA ALA A 102 -10.52 12.78 -0.57
C ALA A 102 -8.99 12.99 -0.59
N ASP A 103 -8.46 13.89 0.23
CA ASP A 103 -7.01 14.14 0.32
C ASP A 103 -6.25 12.93 0.88
N GLN A 104 -6.81 12.27 1.88
CA GLN A 104 -6.23 11.06 2.44
C GLN A 104 -6.25 9.92 1.42
N LEU A 105 -7.33 9.81 0.65
CA LEU A 105 -7.42 8.85 -0.45
C LEU A 105 -6.39 9.13 -1.54
N ALA A 106 -6.15 10.40 -1.89
CA ALA A 106 -5.12 10.77 -2.85
C ALA A 106 -3.70 10.43 -2.36
N ARG A 107 -3.43 10.60 -1.05
CA ARG A 107 -2.17 10.18 -0.43
C ARG A 107 -2.01 8.66 -0.43
N LEU A 108 -3.09 7.91 -0.18
CA LEU A 108 -3.09 6.46 -0.30
C LEU A 108 -2.82 6.00 -1.74
N ASP A 109 -3.50 6.60 -2.72
CA ASP A 109 -3.29 6.31 -4.14
C ASP A 109 -1.81 6.49 -4.53
N ARG A 110 -1.14 7.53 -3.97
CA ARG A 110 0.29 7.77 -4.17
C ARG A 110 1.18 6.71 -3.51
N TYR A 111 0.93 6.41 -2.24
CA TYR A 111 1.71 5.42 -1.49
C TYR A 111 1.63 4.03 -2.14
N GLU A 112 0.44 3.63 -2.60
CA GLU A 112 0.22 2.38 -3.32
C GLU A 112 0.63 2.46 -4.81
N ARG A 113 1.00 3.65 -5.31
CA ARG A 113 1.35 3.89 -6.73
C ARG A 113 0.26 3.39 -7.67
N LEU A 114 -0.95 3.92 -7.47
CA LEU A 114 -2.15 3.61 -8.25
C LEU A 114 -1.89 3.77 -9.75
N GLY A 115 -2.31 2.80 -10.56
CA GLY A 115 -2.10 2.76 -12.02
C GLY A 115 -0.76 2.18 -12.46
N ILE A 116 0.23 2.07 -11.56
CA ILE A 116 1.55 1.47 -11.87
C ILE A 116 1.69 0.09 -11.24
N ARG A 117 1.35 -0.03 -9.95
CA ARG A 117 1.51 -1.26 -9.19
C ARG A 117 0.18 -1.86 -8.75
N TYR A 118 -0.75 -1.01 -8.36
CA TYR A 118 -2.07 -1.40 -7.89
C TYR A 118 -3.15 -0.64 -8.66
N GLU A 119 -4.33 -1.23 -8.72
CA GLU A 119 -5.58 -0.60 -9.12
C GLU A 119 -6.55 -0.54 -7.94
N ARG A 120 -7.53 0.36 -8.01
CA ARG A 120 -8.52 0.54 -6.97
C ARG A 120 -9.85 -0.05 -7.41
N VAL A 121 -10.24 -1.16 -6.80
CA VAL A 121 -11.42 -1.93 -7.18
C VAL A 121 -12.48 -1.83 -6.08
N LYS A 122 -13.74 -1.61 -6.44
CA LYS A 122 -14.84 -1.68 -5.49
C LYS A 122 -15.15 -3.14 -5.16
N LYS A 123 -15.15 -3.49 -3.88
CA LYS A 123 -15.54 -4.80 -3.36
C LYS A 123 -16.61 -4.64 -2.28
N GLN A 124 -17.25 -5.74 -1.92
CA GLN A 124 -18.25 -5.78 -0.87
C GLN A 124 -17.70 -6.57 0.32
N LEU A 125 -17.85 -6.02 1.52
CA LEU A 125 -17.51 -6.69 2.78
C LEU A 125 -18.63 -7.67 3.20
N ALA A 126 -18.35 -8.50 4.21
CA ALA A 126 -19.30 -9.44 4.78
C ALA A 126 -20.61 -8.77 5.28
N ASP A 127 -20.52 -7.53 5.74
CA ASP A 127 -21.65 -6.73 6.23
C ASP A 127 -22.45 -6.02 5.11
N GLY A 128 -22.09 -6.25 3.84
CA GLY A 128 -22.72 -5.64 2.68
C GLY A 128 -22.15 -4.26 2.29
N THR A 129 -21.25 -3.69 3.09
CA THR A 129 -20.64 -2.37 2.82
C THR A 129 -19.78 -2.42 1.56
N ARG A 130 -19.93 -1.42 0.67
CA ARG A 130 -19.07 -1.24 -0.51
C ARG A 130 -17.82 -0.45 -0.14
N VAL A 131 -16.66 -1.01 -0.46
CA VAL A 131 -15.36 -0.47 -0.07
C VAL A 131 -14.40 -0.48 -1.25
N TRP A 132 -13.46 0.46 -1.25
CA TRP A 132 -12.32 0.43 -2.13
C TRP A 132 -11.25 -0.53 -1.61
N VAL A 133 -10.71 -1.36 -2.50
CA VAL A 133 -9.61 -2.27 -2.22
C VAL A 133 -8.51 -2.03 -3.25
N TYR A 134 -7.26 -1.94 -2.79
CA TYR A 134 -6.11 -1.92 -3.69
C TYR A 134 -5.76 -3.35 -4.08
N GLN A 135 -5.84 -3.65 -5.37
CA GLN A 135 -5.49 -4.96 -5.93
C GLN A 135 -4.32 -4.79 -6.90
N ARG A 136 -3.42 -5.76 -6.96
CA ARG A 136 -2.20 -5.62 -7.75
C ARG A 136 -2.52 -5.78 -9.25
N LEU A 137 -1.92 -4.94 -10.10
CA LEU A 137 -2.13 -5.02 -11.54
C LEU A 137 -1.57 -6.34 -12.12
N PRO A 138 -2.26 -6.97 -13.09
CA PRO A 138 -1.82 -8.22 -13.71
C PRO A 138 -0.44 -8.12 -14.37
N ASN A 139 -0.12 -7.00 -15.02
CA ASN A 139 1.19 -6.80 -15.67
C ASN A 139 2.37 -6.85 -14.68
N ALA A 140 2.16 -6.40 -13.44
CA ALA A 140 3.16 -6.52 -12.38
C ALA A 140 3.33 -7.98 -11.89
N GLN A 141 2.33 -8.84 -12.11
CA GLN A 141 2.44 -10.28 -11.88
C GLN A 141 3.18 -10.97 -13.03
N ALA A 142 2.87 -10.62 -14.29
CA ALA A 142 3.49 -11.19 -15.49
C ALA A 142 5.02 -11.01 -15.51
N MET A 143 5.54 -9.84 -15.11
CA MET A 143 6.99 -9.59 -14.98
C MET A 143 7.68 -10.45 -13.90
N ARG A 144 6.96 -10.97 -12.90
CA ARG A 144 7.52 -11.88 -11.89
C ARG A 144 7.46 -13.35 -12.31
N THR A 145 6.49 -13.72 -13.15
CA THR A 145 6.33 -15.09 -13.66
C THR A 145 7.18 -15.36 -14.90
N SER A 146 7.64 -14.30 -15.58
CA SER A 146 8.45 -14.38 -16.81
C SER A 146 9.96 -14.30 -16.59
N LEU A 147 10.47 -14.38 -15.35
CA LEU A 147 11.87 -14.76 -15.16
C LEU A 147 11.96 -16.25 -15.49
N PRO A 148 12.55 -16.67 -16.62
CA PRO A 148 12.87 -18.08 -16.77
C PRO A 148 13.78 -18.42 -15.59
N ALA A 149 13.41 -19.43 -14.81
CA ALA A 149 14.34 -20.07 -13.92
C ALA A 149 15.52 -20.47 -14.81
N GLY A 150 16.62 -19.72 -14.74
CA GLY A 150 17.81 -19.99 -15.52
C GLY A 150 18.28 -21.37 -15.13
N HIS A 151 17.94 -22.36 -15.94
CA HIS A 151 18.61 -23.63 -15.95
C HIS A 151 20.06 -23.30 -16.32
N ILE A 152 20.89 -23.09 -15.30
CA ILE A 152 22.34 -23.12 -15.48
C ILE A 152 22.64 -24.58 -15.82
N ALA A 153 22.61 -24.90 -17.11
CA ALA A 153 23.15 -26.14 -17.63
C ALA A 153 24.67 -26.07 -17.42
N LEU A 154 25.15 -26.75 -16.37
CA LEU A 154 26.55 -27.15 -16.28
C LEU A 154 26.78 -28.14 -17.42
N VAL A 155 27.45 -27.67 -18.48
CA VAL A 155 27.99 -28.52 -19.54
C VAL A 155 29.19 -29.28 -18.95
N PRO A 156 29.29 -30.60 -19.16
CA PRO A 156 30.34 -31.45 -18.58
C PRO A 156 31.75 -31.17 -19.13
#